data_AF-A0A817QIQ0-F1
#
_entry.id   AF-A0A817QIQ0-F1
#
_cell.length_a   1.000
_cell.length_b   1.000
_cell.length_c   1.000
_cell.angle_alpha   90.00
_cell.angle_beta   90.00
_cell.angle_gamma   90.00
#
_symmetry.space_group_name_H-M   'P 1'
#
loop_
_entity.id
_entity.type
_entity.pdbx_description
1 polymer ?
#
loop_
_entity_poly.entity_id
_entity_poly.type
_entity_poly.pdbx_seq_one_letter_code
_entity_poly.pdbx_strand_id
1 'polypeptide(L)'
;MDALIPILNKLQDAFNTVGSDSIQLPQIVVVGSQSAGKSSVLENIVGRDFLPRGTGIVTRRPLTLQLIYTPAEDKHDQCQRLGIPVPDENEFGIFTHIKDRVYTDFNEIRKEIEAETGRLGGKKNISKEPITLRIYSPKVVTLTLIDLPGLTKIPVDDQPVDIEQQVRNLIMDYISNPNAIILAITPANVDFSTSEAVKYAKEVDPEGQRTLAVLTKLDLMDRGTDAYDVLCGRVIPVKLGIIGVVNRSQEDIHKKKPIDDALRYESVFLQKTYPSIANRNGTSFLAKTLNRLLMYHIRDCLPSLKTRINQMVSHFQTLINSFGEPIEDKGRLLLQIITKFASNYCATIEGTAKNIEVSELCGGARICYIFHETFAHALDSIHPLDNLSTFDILTAIRNATGSKPALFVPEISFELLVKRQIKRLEDPSLRCVELVHEELQRIIQHCGAQ
;
A
#
# COMPACT_ATOMS: atom_id res chain seq x y z
N MET A 1 1.32 19.99 23.63
CA MET A 1 0.95 19.78 22.22
C MET A 1 2.17 19.40 21.38
N ASP A 2 3.37 19.81 21.80
CA ASP A 2 4.65 19.50 21.14
C ASP A 2 5.02 18.00 21.10
N ALA A 3 4.33 17.16 21.89
CA ALA A 3 4.51 15.71 21.89
C ALA A 3 3.88 14.98 20.68
N LEU A 4 2.96 15.63 19.92
CA LEU A 4 2.25 14.97 18.82
C LEU A 4 3.13 14.71 17.60
N ILE A 5 4.06 15.61 17.31
CA ILE A 5 4.89 15.52 16.10
C ILE A 5 5.97 14.43 16.22
N PRO A 6 6.67 14.27 17.38
CA PRO A 6 7.53 13.11 17.59
C PRO A 6 6.81 11.76 17.47
N ILE A 7 5.55 11.69 17.92
CA ILE A 7 4.72 10.48 17.77
C ILE A 7 4.42 10.21 16.30
N LEU A 8 4.07 11.26 15.52
CA LEU A 8 3.86 11.13 14.08
C LEU A 8 5.13 10.66 13.36
N ASN A 9 6.29 11.20 13.71
CA ASN A 9 7.56 10.81 13.11
C ASN A 9 7.88 9.34 13.40
N LYS A 10 7.65 8.87 14.65
CA LYS A 10 7.78 7.45 15.00
C LYS A 10 6.81 6.57 14.20
N LEU A 11 5.58 7.03 13.97
CA LEU A 11 4.62 6.32 13.13
C LEU A 11 5.11 6.25 11.67
N GLN A 12 5.57 7.35 11.09
CA GLN A 12 6.16 7.37 9.74
C GLN A 12 7.29 6.35 9.59
N ASP A 13 8.19 6.29 10.57
CA ASP A 13 9.31 5.34 10.57
C ASP A 13 8.86 3.88 10.64
N ALA A 14 7.88 3.59 11.50
CA ALA A 14 7.32 2.26 11.65
C ALA A 14 6.66 1.79 10.35
N PHE A 15 5.90 2.66 9.67
CA PHE A 15 5.24 2.32 8.41
C PHE A 15 6.22 2.17 7.23
N ASN A 16 7.26 3.03 7.17
CA ASN A 16 8.30 2.92 6.14
C ASN A 16 9.07 1.59 6.26
N THR A 17 9.25 1.05 7.46
CA THR A 17 9.92 -0.24 7.68
C THR A 17 9.08 -1.43 7.19
N VAL A 18 7.75 -1.31 7.29
CA VAL A 18 6.80 -2.38 6.93
C VAL A 18 6.40 -2.31 5.44
N GLY A 19 6.76 -1.24 4.73
CA GLY A 19 6.44 -1.05 3.31
C GLY A 19 4.94 -0.89 3.05
N SER A 20 4.17 -0.45 4.05
CA SER A 20 2.72 -0.37 3.92
C SER A 20 2.29 0.98 3.34
N ASP A 21 2.04 1.02 2.03
CA ASP A 21 1.46 2.16 1.30
C ASP A 21 0.07 2.59 1.78
N SER A 22 -0.53 1.84 2.70
CA SER A 22 -1.94 1.99 3.02
C SER A 22 -2.25 3.13 4.00
N ILE A 23 -1.31 3.56 4.86
CA ILE A 23 -1.60 4.51 5.95
C ILE A 23 -1.20 5.93 5.55
N GLN A 24 -2.21 6.74 5.27
CA GLN A 24 -2.09 8.14 4.90
C GLN A 24 -1.84 9.01 6.14
N LEU A 25 -0.60 9.42 6.34
CA LEU A 25 -0.20 10.28 7.46
C LEU A 25 -0.37 11.77 7.12
N PRO A 26 -0.68 12.61 8.12
CA PRO A 26 -0.72 14.05 7.93
C PRO A 26 0.66 14.61 7.57
N GLN A 27 0.73 15.37 6.50
CA GLN A 27 1.99 15.91 5.95
C GLN A 27 1.74 17.22 5.21
N ILE A 28 2.75 18.09 5.12
CA ILE A 28 2.70 19.31 4.31
C ILE A 28 3.44 19.04 3.00
N VAL A 29 2.73 19.13 1.87
CA VAL A 29 3.30 18.90 0.54
C VAL A 29 3.50 20.24 -0.16
N VAL A 30 4.73 20.52 -0.55
CA VAL A 30 5.10 21.77 -1.23
C VAL A 30 4.94 21.61 -2.74
N VAL A 31 4.08 22.44 -3.33
CA VAL A 31 3.79 22.44 -4.77
C VAL A 31 4.06 23.82 -5.34
N GLY A 32 4.72 23.89 -6.49
CA GLY A 32 5.07 25.17 -7.12
C GLY A 32 5.80 24.95 -8.43
N SER A 33 5.73 25.93 -9.32
CA SER A 33 6.52 25.92 -10.56
C SER A 33 8.02 25.96 -10.27
N GLN A 34 8.82 25.58 -11.26
CA GLN A 34 10.26 25.80 -11.21
C GLN A 34 10.53 27.29 -10.98
N SER A 35 11.49 27.61 -10.11
CA SER A 35 11.85 29.00 -9.78
C SER A 35 10.76 29.83 -9.07
N ALA A 36 9.67 29.22 -8.62
CA ALA A 36 8.68 29.85 -7.73
C ALA A 36 9.26 30.22 -6.34
N GLY A 37 10.47 29.75 -6.01
CA GLY A 37 11.11 30.00 -4.72
C GLY A 37 10.82 28.94 -3.65
N LYS A 38 10.40 27.73 -4.02
CA LYS A 38 10.13 26.61 -3.08
C LYS A 38 11.30 26.35 -2.14
N SER A 39 12.48 26.11 -2.69
CA SER A 39 13.69 25.83 -1.90
C SER A 39 14.06 27.01 -0.99
N SER A 40 13.88 28.25 -1.47
CA SER A 40 14.14 29.45 -0.67
C SER A 40 13.17 29.58 0.52
N VAL A 41 11.89 29.24 0.34
CA VAL A 41 10.91 29.22 1.43
C VAL A 41 11.30 28.16 2.47
N LEU A 42 11.70 26.97 2.02
CA LEU A 42 12.14 25.89 2.92
C LEU A 42 13.40 26.28 3.70
N GLU A 43 14.43 26.80 3.01
CA GLU A 43 15.68 27.24 3.65
C GLU A 43 15.46 28.40 4.62
N ASN A 44 14.53 29.31 4.33
CA ASN A 44 14.15 30.40 5.24
C ASN A 44 13.41 29.88 6.50
N ILE A 45 12.61 28.81 6.38
CA ILE A 45 11.96 28.15 7.53
C ILE A 45 13.00 27.43 8.40
N VAL A 46 14.01 26.80 7.79
CA VAL A 46 15.10 26.12 8.52
C VAL A 46 16.12 27.10 9.09
N GLY A 47 16.34 28.24 8.42
CA GLY A 47 17.39 29.21 8.76
C GLY A 47 18.78 28.84 8.24
N ARG A 48 18.89 27.85 7.33
CA ARG A 48 20.16 27.37 6.76
C ARG A 48 20.04 27.07 5.26
N ASP A 49 21.16 27.21 4.56
CA ASP A 49 21.30 26.89 3.14
C ASP A 49 21.77 25.44 2.96
N PHE A 50 20.87 24.52 2.61
CA PHE A 50 21.18 23.09 2.50
C PHE A 50 20.53 22.40 1.29
N LEU A 51 19.58 23.06 0.62
CA LEU A 51 19.00 22.50 -0.58
C LEU A 51 19.94 22.75 -1.77
N PRO A 52 20.00 21.82 -2.73
CA PRO A 52 20.72 22.04 -3.97
C PRO A 52 20.12 23.23 -4.72
N ARG A 53 20.96 23.94 -5.47
CA ARG A 53 20.57 25.11 -6.26
C ARG A 53 21.25 25.03 -7.62
N GLY A 54 20.49 25.21 -8.70
CA GLY A 54 21.01 25.11 -10.06
C GLY A 54 19.97 25.49 -11.10
N THR A 55 20.41 25.60 -12.36
CA THR A 55 19.55 25.74 -13.52
C THR A 55 18.95 24.37 -13.89
N GLY A 56 17.69 24.33 -14.31
CA GLY A 56 16.98 23.06 -14.60
C GLY A 56 16.24 22.46 -13.39
N ILE A 57 15.75 21.22 -13.50
CA ILE A 57 15.07 20.51 -12.41
C ILE A 57 16.12 20.10 -11.38
N VAL A 58 16.16 20.84 -10.27
CA VAL A 58 17.10 20.64 -9.16
C VAL A 58 16.64 19.50 -8.24
N THR A 59 15.37 19.50 -7.85
CA THR A 59 14.76 18.42 -7.05
C THR A 59 14.18 17.38 -8.02
N ARG A 60 14.81 16.19 -8.13
CA ARG A 60 14.36 15.08 -9.02
C ARG A 60 13.81 13.87 -8.26
N ARG A 61 13.87 13.93 -6.94
CA ARG A 61 13.30 12.98 -6.00
C ARG A 61 12.54 13.78 -4.94
N PRO A 62 11.39 13.29 -4.45
CA PRO A 62 10.75 13.88 -3.29
C PRO A 62 11.73 13.95 -2.11
N LEU A 63 11.81 15.08 -1.42
CA LEU A 63 12.59 15.23 -0.20
C LEU A 63 11.64 15.39 0.99
N THR A 64 11.59 14.38 1.85
CA THR A 64 10.87 14.43 3.12
C THR A 64 11.77 15.06 4.17
N LEU A 65 11.51 16.31 4.49
CA LEU A 65 12.23 17.11 5.46
C LEU A 65 11.50 17.10 6.81
N GLN A 66 12.13 16.52 7.83
CA GLN A 66 11.63 16.48 9.20
C GLN A 66 12.46 17.44 10.06
N LEU A 67 11.89 18.60 10.38
CA LEU A 67 12.46 19.55 11.33
C LEU A 67 12.05 19.13 12.74
N ILE A 68 13.02 19.05 13.63
CA ILE A 68 12.82 18.65 15.03
C ILE A 68 13.39 19.75 15.92
N TYR A 69 12.50 20.39 16.70
CA TYR A 69 12.92 21.31 17.73
C TYR A 69 13.63 20.54 18.84
N THR A 70 14.91 20.86 19.04
CA THR A 70 15.73 20.27 20.10
C THR A 70 16.38 21.40 20.90
N PRO A 71 15.96 21.62 22.16
CA PRO A 71 16.65 22.53 23.06
C PRO A 71 18.12 22.14 23.22
N ALA A 72 19.00 23.12 23.43
CA ALA A 72 20.43 22.87 23.62
C ALA A 72 20.72 21.94 24.82
N GLU A 73 19.86 21.97 25.84
CA GLU A 73 19.95 21.17 27.06
C GLU A 73 19.60 19.68 26.82
N ASP A 74 18.65 19.39 25.93
CA ASP A 74 18.14 18.03 25.66
C ASP A 74 18.98 17.27 24.60
N LYS A 75 20.00 17.91 24.04
CA LYS A 75 20.83 17.38 22.95
C LYS A 75 21.51 16.06 23.34
N HIS A 76 22.02 15.97 24.57
CA HIS A 76 22.74 14.79 25.03
C HIS A 76 21.82 13.57 25.14
N ASP A 77 20.66 13.75 25.77
CA ASP A 77 19.62 12.72 25.89
C ASP A 77 19.10 12.26 24.53
N GLN A 78 18.93 13.19 23.59
CA GLN A 78 18.41 12.87 22.26
C GLN A 78 19.43 12.09 21.42
N CYS A 79 20.72 12.45 21.48
CA CYS A 79 21.78 11.69 20.82
C CYS A 79 21.95 10.30 21.42
N GLN A 80 21.85 10.17 22.75
CA GLN A 80 21.91 8.87 23.43
C GLN A 80 20.75 7.95 23.04
N ARG A 81 19.52 8.49 22.94
CA ARG A 81 18.34 7.72 22.47
C ARG A 81 18.46 7.25 21.03
N LEU A 82 19.13 8.02 20.18
CA LEU A 82 19.34 7.70 18.77
C LEU A 82 20.57 6.82 18.53
N GLY A 83 21.41 6.60 19.56
CA GLY A 83 22.65 5.82 19.44
C GLY A 83 23.74 6.51 18.62
N ILE A 84 23.72 7.84 18.55
CA ILE A 84 24.62 8.66 17.72
C ILE A 84 25.61 9.47 18.56
N PRO A 85 26.81 9.78 18.04
CA PRO A 85 27.75 10.67 18.72
C PRO A 85 27.14 12.06 18.88
N VAL A 86 27.36 12.68 20.05
CA VAL A 86 26.86 14.03 20.35
C VAL A 86 27.73 15.03 19.58
N PRO A 87 27.19 15.78 18.61
CA PRO A 87 27.99 16.76 17.86
C PRO A 87 28.36 17.94 18.77
N ASP A 88 29.39 18.72 18.41
CA ASP A 88 29.71 19.97 19.11
C ASP A 88 28.69 21.07 18.79
N GLU A 89 28.22 21.13 17.54
CA GLU A 89 27.24 22.13 17.09
C GLU A 89 25.82 21.82 17.54
N ASN A 90 25.03 22.85 17.86
CA ASN A 90 23.64 22.71 18.31
C ASN A 90 22.66 22.36 17.17
N GLU A 91 23.12 22.36 15.93
CA GLU A 91 22.32 22.05 14.75
C GLU A 91 22.99 20.91 14.00
N PHE A 92 22.22 19.89 13.65
CA PHE A 92 22.74 18.74 12.91
C PHE A 92 21.64 18.05 12.10
N GLY A 93 22.05 17.34 11.04
CA GLY A 93 21.19 16.56 10.17
C GLY A 93 21.53 15.07 10.19
N ILE A 94 20.52 14.23 9.95
CA ILE A 94 20.67 12.78 9.82
C ILE A 94 19.80 12.31 8.65
N PHE A 95 20.36 11.50 7.78
CA PHE A 95 19.62 10.85 6.71
C PHE A 95 19.16 9.46 7.12
N THR A 96 17.97 9.05 6.68
CA THR A 96 17.45 7.70 7.01
C THR A 96 18.25 6.58 6.34
N HIS A 97 18.88 6.83 5.19
CA HIS A 97 19.73 5.85 4.49
C HIS A 97 21.15 5.74 5.07
N ILE A 98 21.60 6.71 5.88
CA ILE A 98 22.90 6.68 6.59
C ILE A 98 22.65 7.04 8.06
N LYS A 99 22.29 6.03 8.87
CA LYS A 99 21.91 6.22 10.28
C LYS A 99 23.10 6.53 11.19
N ASP A 100 24.30 6.10 10.82
CA ASP A 100 25.49 6.18 11.68
C ASP A 100 26.27 7.50 11.53
N ARG A 101 25.91 8.35 10.56
CA ARG A 101 26.59 9.61 10.28
C ARG A 101 25.72 10.80 10.68
N VAL A 102 26.27 11.64 11.54
CA VAL A 102 25.71 12.94 11.90
C VAL A 102 26.37 14.01 11.04
N TYR A 103 25.56 14.83 10.37
CA TYR A 103 26.03 15.92 9.53
C TYR A 103 25.90 17.24 10.29
N THR A 104 27.01 17.89 10.62
CA THR A 104 27.02 19.25 11.23
C THR A 104 27.13 20.34 10.16
N ASP A 105 27.87 20.09 9.07
CA ASP A 105 27.95 21.02 7.94
C ASP A 105 26.78 20.84 6.97
N PHE A 106 25.93 21.85 6.86
CA PHE A 106 24.80 21.89 5.92
C PHE A 106 25.24 21.86 4.44
N ASN A 107 26.49 22.19 4.12
CA ASN A 107 27.02 21.97 2.77
C ASN A 107 27.27 20.49 2.47
N GLU A 108 27.63 19.68 3.46
CA GLU A 108 27.71 18.23 3.30
C GLU A 108 26.31 17.64 3.11
N ILE A 109 25.32 18.12 3.85
CA ILE A 109 23.91 17.75 3.65
C ILE A 109 23.48 18.04 2.21
N ARG A 110 23.82 19.23 1.66
CA ARG A 110 23.54 19.56 0.26
C ARG A 110 24.17 18.55 -0.70
N LYS A 111 25.48 18.28 -0.54
CA LYS A 111 26.22 17.36 -1.40
C LYS A 111 25.65 15.94 -1.33
N GLU A 112 25.22 15.50 -0.15
CA GLU A 112 24.57 14.20 0.04
C GLU A 112 23.23 14.12 -0.70
N ILE A 113 22.40 15.17 -0.63
CA ILE A 113 21.14 15.23 -1.40
C ILE A 113 21.43 15.13 -2.91
N GLU A 114 22.45 15.85 -3.40
CA GLU A 114 22.87 15.78 -4.81
C GLU A 114 23.38 14.39 -5.19
N ALA A 115 24.18 13.75 -4.33
CA ALA A 115 24.73 12.43 -4.55
C ALA A 115 23.64 11.34 -4.59
N GLU A 116 22.72 11.33 -3.63
CA GLU A 116 21.59 10.39 -3.59
C GLU A 116 20.58 10.62 -4.70
N THR A 117 20.43 11.87 -5.15
CA THR A 117 19.64 12.17 -6.34
C THR A 117 20.30 11.58 -7.59
N GLY A 118 21.64 11.62 -7.68
CA GLY A 118 22.40 11.06 -8.79
C GLY A 118 22.54 9.52 -8.80
N ARG A 119 22.46 8.88 -7.63
CA ARG A 119 22.71 7.44 -7.45
C ARG A 119 21.65 6.53 -8.10
N LEU A 120 20.37 6.86 -7.96
CA LEU A 120 19.24 6.02 -8.40
C LEU A 120 18.63 6.45 -9.74
N GLY A 121 18.79 7.71 -10.15
CA GLY A 121 18.04 8.28 -11.29
C GLY A 121 18.69 8.09 -12.67
N GLY A 122 19.85 7.42 -12.77
CA GLY A 122 20.79 7.75 -13.84
C GLY A 122 20.98 9.27 -13.90
N LYS A 123 21.53 9.85 -14.97
CA LYS A 123 21.64 11.32 -15.03
C LYS A 123 20.28 12.05 -15.20
N LYS A 124 19.13 11.37 -15.35
CA LYS A 124 18.01 11.93 -16.15
C LYS A 124 16.55 11.63 -15.73
N ASN A 125 16.25 10.58 -14.96
CA ASN A 125 14.85 10.22 -14.62
C ASN A 125 14.40 10.72 -13.24
N ILE A 126 13.10 10.98 -13.08
CA ILE A 126 12.47 11.25 -11.78
C ILE A 126 12.24 9.91 -11.06
N SER A 127 12.62 9.84 -9.79
CA SER A 127 12.30 8.68 -8.95
C SER A 127 11.21 9.03 -7.95
N LYS A 128 10.30 8.06 -7.71
CA LYS A 128 9.25 8.15 -6.69
C LYS A 128 9.78 7.92 -5.28
N GLU A 129 10.97 7.32 -5.14
CA GLU A 129 11.54 7.02 -3.83
C GLU A 129 12.01 8.29 -3.11
N PRO A 130 11.44 8.63 -1.95
CA PRO A 130 11.79 9.86 -1.24
C PRO A 130 13.15 9.76 -0.54
N ILE A 131 13.88 10.88 -0.51
CA ILE A 131 15.02 11.07 0.39
C ILE A 131 14.46 11.60 1.72
N THR A 132 14.77 10.94 2.84
CA THR A 132 14.31 11.39 4.17
C THR A 132 15.47 12.00 4.95
N LEU A 133 15.33 13.28 5.30
CA LEU A 133 16.30 14.08 6.04
C LEU A 133 15.67 14.61 7.32
N ARG A 134 16.30 14.34 8.46
CA ARG A 134 15.96 14.92 9.76
C ARG A 134 16.94 16.02 10.10
N ILE A 135 16.45 17.20 10.46
CA ILE A 135 17.25 18.32 10.97
C ILE A 135 16.82 18.62 12.39
N TYR A 136 17.79 18.61 13.30
CA TYR A 136 17.63 18.98 14.69
C TYR A 136 18.18 20.39 14.88
N SER A 137 17.37 21.30 15.41
CA SER A 137 17.80 22.67 15.71
C SER A 137 16.95 23.29 16.82
N PRO A 138 17.53 24.14 17.69
CA PRO A 138 16.77 24.91 18.67
C PRO A 138 16.06 26.13 18.05
N LYS A 139 16.31 26.44 16.76
CA LYS A 139 15.76 27.63 16.08
C LYS A 139 14.54 27.33 15.22
N VAL A 140 14.26 26.04 14.97
CA VAL A 140 13.17 25.60 14.10
C VAL A 140 11.96 25.16 14.91
N VAL A 141 10.78 25.28 14.33
CA VAL A 141 9.60 24.58 14.84
C VAL A 141 9.61 23.14 14.35
N THR A 142 9.16 22.20 15.17
CA THR A 142 9.00 20.82 14.72
C THR A 142 7.98 20.79 13.57
N LEU A 143 8.36 20.32 12.39
CA LEU A 143 7.54 20.38 11.18
C LEU A 143 8.00 19.33 10.18
N THR A 144 7.06 18.68 9.49
CA THR A 144 7.38 17.74 8.40
C THR A 144 6.88 18.32 7.08
N LEU A 145 7.80 18.54 6.15
CA LEU A 145 7.55 19.09 4.82
C LEU A 145 8.03 18.10 3.76
N ILE A 146 7.31 18.01 2.65
CA ILE A 146 7.71 17.24 1.48
C ILE A 146 7.96 18.22 0.35
N ASP A 147 9.23 18.36 -0.06
CA ASP A 147 9.60 19.10 -1.25
C ASP A 147 9.46 18.19 -2.48
N LEU A 148 8.71 18.67 -3.47
CA LEU A 148 8.48 17.96 -4.71
C LEU A 148 9.20 18.66 -5.88
N PRO A 149 9.55 17.89 -6.94
CA PRO A 149 10.07 18.47 -8.17
C PRO A 149 9.22 19.64 -8.67
N GLY A 150 9.88 20.69 -9.16
CA GLY A 150 9.18 21.84 -9.71
C GLY A 150 8.57 21.56 -11.07
N LEU A 151 7.42 22.17 -11.34
CA LEU A 151 6.76 22.08 -12.63
C LEU A 151 7.60 22.76 -13.72
N THR A 152 7.83 22.04 -14.81
CA THR A 152 8.56 22.51 -16.00
C THR A 152 7.71 22.25 -17.23
N LYS A 153 7.49 23.28 -18.05
CA LYS A 153 6.67 23.20 -19.28
C LYS A 153 7.42 22.68 -20.50
N ILE A 154 8.74 22.80 -20.48
CA ILE A 154 9.60 22.44 -21.61
C ILE A 154 10.68 21.51 -21.07
N PRO A 155 10.84 20.31 -21.64
CA PRO A 155 11.95 19.44 -21.30
C PRO A 155 13.24 20.15 -21.69
N VAL A 156 14.17 20.26 -20.74
CA VAL A 156 15.49 20.86 -21.00
C VAL A 156 16.50 19.74 -21.19
N ASP A 157 17.39 19.90 -22.18
CA ASP A 157 18.46 18.96 -22.52
C ASP A 157 17.93 17.54 -22.87
N ASP A 158 18.48 16.50 -22.24
CA ASP A 158 18.17 15.09 -22.47
C ASP A 158 17.02 14.56 -21.58
N GLN A 159 16.13 15.43 -21.11
CA GLN A 159 14.95 15.01 -20.35
C GLN A 159 13.94 14.30 -21.26
N PRO A 160 13.22 13.28 -20.74
CA PRO A 160 12.22 12.62 -21.54
C PRO A 160 11.06 13.58 -21.85
N VAL A 161 10.43 13.41 -23.02
CA VAL A 161 9.39 14.33 -23.51
C VAL A 161 8.17 14.36 -22.58
N ASP A 162 7.95 13.30 -21.80
CA ASP A 162 6.86 13.15 -20.84
C ASP A 162 7.23 13.61 -19.41
N ILE A 163 8.36 14.29 -19.20
CA ILE A 163 8.82 14.75 -17.88
C ILE A 163 7.77 15.58 -17.14
N GLU A 164 7.04 16.45 -17.86
CA GLU A 164 5.97 17.27 -17.29
C GLU A 164 4.86 16.38 -16.71
N GLN A 165 4.44 15.36 -17.46
CA GLN A 165 3.42 14.41 -17.02
C GLN A 165 3.92 13.56 -15.85
N GLN A 166 5.20 13.16 -15.84
CA GLN A 166 5.79 12.43 -14.73
C GLN A 166 5.82 13.27 -13.44
N VAL A 167 6.26 14.55 -13.52
CA VAL A 167 6.23 15.48 -12.38
C VAL A 167 4.80 15.70 -11.91
N ARG A 168 3.85 15.90 -12.84
CA ARG A 168 2.45 16.09 -12.50
C ARG A 168 1.90 14.86 -11.79
N ASN A 169 2.10 13.66 -12.34
CA ASN A 169 1.64 12.41 -11.73
C ASN A 169 2.23 12.24 -10.33
N LEU A 170 3.54 12.51 -10.16
CA LEU A 170 4.18 12.48 -8.85
C LEU A 170 3.53 13.47 -7.88
N ILE A 171 3.30 14.72 -8.30
CA ILE A 171 2.63 15.71 -7.43
C ILE A 171 1.23 15.23 -7.05
N MET A 172 0.44 14.78 -8.04
CA MET A 172 -0.92 14.26 -7.82
C MET A 172 -0.92 13.08 -6.86
N ASP A 173 0.04 12.15 -6.94
CA ASP A 173 0.17 11.02 -6.01
C ASP A 173 0.27 11.51 -4.54
N TYR A 174 1.05 12.58 -4.29
CA TYR A 174 1.22 13.14 -2.94
C TYR A 174 0.06 14.02 -2.48
N ILE A 175 -0.52 14.86 -3.36
CA ILE A 175 -1.60 15.79 -2.98
C ILE A 175 -3.00 15.16 -2.99
N SER A 176 -3.16 14.00 -3.64
CA SER A 176 -4.42 13.22 -3.60
C SER A 176 -4.69 12.62 -2.21
N ASN A 177 -3.67 12.53 -1.35
CA ASN A 177 -3.86 12.16 0.04
C ASN A 177 -4.76 13.22 0.74
N PRO A 178 -5.96 12.85 1.23
CA PRO A 178 -6.87 13.78 1.91
C PRO A 178 -6.28 14.35 3.21
N ASN A 179 -5.33 13.62 3.83
CA ASN A 179 -4.63 14.06 5.02
C ASN A 179 -3.41 14.96 4.69
N ALA A 180 -3.13 15.28 3.43
CA ALA A 180 -2.04 16.20 3.08
C ALA A 180 -2.53 17.66 3.06
N ILE A 181 -1.81 18.55 3.75
CA ILE A 181 -1.93 20.00 3.58
C ILE A 181 -1.11 20.40 2.36
N ILE A 182 -1.73 21.10 1.41
CA ILE A 182 -1.09 21.55 0.18
C ILE A 182 -0.53 22.95 0.40
N LEU A 183 0.79 23.11 0.27
CA LEU A 183 1.46 24.40 0.28
C LEU A 183 1.71 24.87 -1.16
N ALA A 184 0.81 25.68 -1.69
CA ALA A 184 0.84 26.16 -3.07
C ALA A 184 1.70 27.44 -3.20
N ILE A 185 2.94 27.29 -3.63
CA ILE A 185 3.91 28.38 -3.77
C ILE A 185 3.81 28.98 -5.18
N THR A 186 3.49 30.27 -5.24
CA THR A 186 3.33 31.06 -6.47
C THR A 186 4.16 32.34 -6.38
N PRO A 187 4.90 32.75 -7.41
CA PRO A 187 5.57 34.04 -7.38
C PRO A 187 4.57 35.18 -7.66
N ALA A 188 4.77 36.34 -7.04
CA ALA A 188 3.86 37.49 -7.14
C ALA A 188 4.02 38.31 -8.42
N ASN A 189 5.12 38.10 -9.16
CA ASN A 189 5.39 38.76 -10.43
C ASN A 189 4.69 38.08 -11.63
N VAL A 190 3.91 37.04 -11.39
CA VAL A 190 3.03 36.42 -12.40
C VAL A 190 1.60 36.48 -11.89
N ASP A 191 0.64 36.46 -12.81
CA ASP A 191 -0.76 36.52 -12.44
C ASP A 191 -1.18 35.28 -11.65
N PHE A 192 -1.72 35.50 -10.45
CA PHE A 192 -2.10 34.44 -9.51
C PHE A 192 -3.15 33.49 -10.10
N SER A 193 -3.99 34.00 -11.00
CA SER A 193 -5.02 33.25 -11.71
C SER A 193 -4.45 32.11 -12.58
N THR A 194 -3.20 32.27 -13.04
CA THR A 194 -2.51 31.32 -13.92
C THR A 194 -1.63 30.32 -13.16
N SER A 195 -1.66 30.34 -11.82
CA SER A 195 -0.82 29.49 -10.99
C SER A 195 -1.15 28.00 -11.15
N GLU A 196 -0.18 27.23 -11.64
CA GLU A 196 -0.31 25.77 -11.76
C GLU A 196 -0.40 25.09 -10.39
N ALA A 197 0.26 25.64 -9.36
CA ALA A 197 0.19 25.10 -8.01
C ALA A 197 -1.23 25.17 -7.45
N VAL A 198 -1.92 26.31 -7.67
CA VAL A 198 -3.30 26.51 -7.27
C VAL A 198 -4.26 25.70 -8.15
N LYS A 199 -3.97 25.57 -9.45
CA LYS A 199 -4.73 24.72 -10.36
C LYS A 199 -4.74 23.26 -9.91
N TYR A 200 -3.58 22.68 -9.64
CA TYR A 200 -3.49 21.29 -9.17
C TYR A 200 -4.08 21.11 -7.78
N ALA A 201 -3.92 22.09 -6.88
CA ALA A 201 -4.59 22.06 -5.60
C ALA A 201 -6.12 22.00 -5.76
N LYS A 202 -6.71 22.80 -6.66
CA LYS A 202 -8.16 22.79 -6.93
C LYS A 202 -8.67 21.49 -7.57
N GLU A 203 -7.84 20.74 -8.30
CA GLU A 203 -8.21 19.44 -8.86
C GLU A 203 -8.49 18.40 -7.76
N VAL A 204 -7.79 18.48 -6.62
CA VAL A 204 -7.89 17.53 -5.49
C VAL A 204 -8.52 18.12 -4.22
N ASP A 205 -8.67 19.43 -4.15
CA ASP A 205 -9.26 20.21 -3.07
C ASP A 205 -10.06 21.41 -3.65
N PRO A 206 -11.23 21.16 -4.29
CA PRO A 206 -12.01 22.20 -4.95
C PRO A 206 -12.49 23.32 -4.01
N GLU A 207 -12.72 22.99 -2.73
CA GLU A 207 -13.16 23.95 -1.71
C GLU A 207 -11.99 24.71 -1.05
N GLY A 208 -10.74 24.29 -1.31
CA GLY A 208 -9.55 24.89 -0.72
C GLY A 208 -9.44 24.69 0.79
N GLN A 209 -10.02 23.62 1.35
CA GLN A 209 -10.10 23.34 2.78
C GLN A 209 -8.72 23.04 3.39
N ARG A 210 -7.84 22.40 2.61
CA ARG A 210 -6.52 21.93 3.04
C ARG A 210 -5.38 22.57 2.23
N THR A 211 -5.67 23.67 1.53
CA THR A 211 -4.71 24.39 0.68
C THR A 211 -4.34 25.74 1.29
N LEU A 212 -3.04 25.94 1.54
CA LEU A 212 -2.44 27.22 1.93
C LEU A 212 -1.64 27.77 0.74
N ALA A 213 -1.94 29.00 0.32
CA ALA A 213 -1.16 29.63 -0.76
C ALA A 213 -0.05 30.52 -0.19
N VAL A 214 1.13 30.45 -0.80
CA VAL A 214 2.28 31.30 -0.46
C VAL A 214 2.68 32.12 -1.68
N LEU A 215 2.70 33.44 -1.52
CA LEU A 215 3.13 34.38 -2.54
C LEU A 215 4.57 34.79 -2.30
N THR A 216 5.48 34.38 -3.17
CA THR A 216 6.91 34.76 -3.10
C THR A 216 7.20 35.97 -3.98
N LYS A 217 8.40 36.56 -3.90
CA LYS A 217 8.86 37.63 -4.82
C LYS A 217 7.98 38.88 -4.84
N LEU A 218 7.39 39.26 -3.69
CA LEU A 218 6.57 40.48 -3.57
C LEU A 218 7.36 41.76 -3.90
N ASP A 219 8.67 41.73 -3.74
CA ASP A 219 9.63 42.79 -4.04
C ASP A 219 9.93 42.96 -5.54
N LEU A 220 9.58 41.97 -6.37
CA LEU A 220 9.81 41.95 -7.81
C LEU A 220 8.53 42.23 -8.62
N MET A 221 7.50 42.77 -7.99
CA MET A 221 6.28 43.19 -8.67
C MET A 221 6.51 44.47 -9.49
N ASP A 222 5.75 44.60 -10.58
CA ASP A 222 5.82 45.79 -11.44
C ASP A 222 5.40 47.03 -10.66
N ARG A 223 6.15 48.12 -10.84
CA ARG A 223 5.87 49.38 -10.15
C ARG A 223 4.45 49.87 -10.49
N GLY A 224 3.64 50.08 -9.46
CA GLY A 224 2.24 50.49 -9.61
C GLY A 224 1.25 49.33 -9.51
N THR A 225 1.72 48.09 -9.38
CA THR A 225 0.89 46.93 -9.01
C THR A 225 1.15 46.51 -7.57
N ASP A 226 0.15 45.91 -6.93
CA ASP A 226 0.28 45.33 -5.60
C ASP A 226 -0.42 43.96 -5.53
N ALA A 227 -0.01 43.14 -4.57
CA ALA A 227 -0.63 41.84 -4.32
C ALA A 227 -1.71 41.91 -3.23
N TYR A 228 -2.20 43.10 -2.88
CA TYR A 228 -3.07 43.29 -1.70
C TYR A 228 -4.37 42.50 -1.83
N ASP A 229 -5.03 42.60 -2.98
CA ASP A 229 -6.29 41.87 -3.24
C ASP A 229 -6.09 40.35 -3.22
N VAL A 230 -4.93 39.88 -3.70
CA VAL A 230 -4.59 38.45 -3.66
C VAL A 230 -4.33 38.02 -2.22
N LEU A 231 -3.51 38.74 -1.46
CA LEU A 231 -3.20 38.43 -0.06
C LEU A 231 -4.44 38.47 0.86
N CYS A 232 -5.41 39.32 0.54
CA CYS A 232 -6.71 39.37 1.23
C CYS A 232 -7.70 38.29 0.76
N GLY A 233 -7.36 37.45 -0.22
CA GLY A 233 -8.21 36.37 -0.71
C GLY A 233 -9.40 36.82 -1.57
N ARG A 234 -9.33 38.03 -2.16
CA ARG A 234 -10.41 38.57 -3.00
C ARG A 234 -10.42 37.99 -4.42
N VAL A 235 -9.28 37.52 -4.90
CA VAL A 235 -9.12 36.98 -6.27
C VAL A 235 -9.44 35.48 -6.33
N ILE A 236 -8.68 34.66 -5.60
CA ILE A 236 -8.96 33.22 -5.45
C ILE A 236 -9.00 32.92 -3.95
N PRO A 237 -10.17 32.57 -3.40
CA PRO A 237 -10.28 32.24 -1.99
C PRO A 237 -9.69 30.85 -1.72
N VAL A 238 -8.81 30.78 -0.73
CA VAL A 238 -8.32 29.53 -0.11
C VAL A 238 -8.60 29.57 1.38
N LYS A 239 -9.11 28.49 1.98
CA LYS A 239 -9.63 28.50 3.36
C LYS A 239 -8.53 28.65 4.41
N LEU A 240 -7.34 28.12 4.14
CA LEU A 240 -6.20 28.27 5.05
C LEU A 240 -5.53 29.64 4.96
N GLY A 241 -5.90 30.46 3.97
CA GLY A 241 -5.38 31.81 3.75
C GLY A 241 -4.21 31.90 2.77
N ILE A 242 -3.72 33.12 2.59
CA ILE A 242 -2.65 33.45 1.65
C ILE A 242 -1.58 34.22 2.42
N ILE A 243 -0.33 33.76 2.34
CA ILE A 243 0.80 34.34 3.07
C ILE A 243 1.87 34.79 2.07
N GLY A 244 2.19 36.08 2.10
CA GLY A 244 3.24 36.70 1.33
C GLY A 244 4.60 36.59 2.00
N VAL A 245 5.64 36.29 1.23
CA VAL A 245 7.03 36.17 1.71
C VAL A 245 8.01 36.82 0.73
N VAL A 246 9.10 37.34 1.28
CA VAL A 246 10.20 37.92 0.51
C VAL A 246 11.47 37.13 0.80
N ASN A 247 12.06 36.59 -0.26
CA ASN A 247 13.23 35.73 -0.18
C ASN A 247 14.48 36.45 -0.68
N ARG A 248 15.67 35.88 -0.43
CA ARG A 248 16.92 36.36 -1.01
C ARG A 248 16.89 36.27 -2.54
N SER A 249 17.35 37.31 -3.22
CA SER A 249 17.57 37.30 -4.66
C SER A 249 18.78 36.45 -5.04
N GLN A 250 18.91 36.08 -6.32
CA GLN A 250 20.08 35.31 -6.78
C GLN A 250 21.41 36.05 -6.50
N GLU A 251 21.40 37.38 -6.56
CA GLU A 251 22.55 38.20 -6.21
C GLU A 251 22.88 38.13 -4.72
N ASP A 252 21.88 38.22 -3.84
CA ASP A 252 22.05 38.06 -2.39
C ASP A 252 22.64 36.69 -2.05
N ILE A 253 22.23 35.65 -2.78
CA ILE A 253 22.71 34.27 -2.62
C ILE A 253 24.18 34.18 -3.04
N HIS A 254 24.55 34.75 -4.17
CA HIS A 254 25.94 34.79 -4.63
C HIS A 254 26.84 35.57 -3.66
N LYS A 255 26.30 36.65 -3.07
CA LYS A 255 26.96 37.43 -2.01
C LYS A 255 26.94 36.74 -0.64
N LYS A 256 26.35 35.55 -0.52
CA LYS A 256 26.18 34.80 0.74
C LYS A 256 25.55 35.64 1.86
N LYS A 257 24.55 36.46 1.52
CA LYS A 257 23.79 37.24 2.49
C LYS A 257 23.19 36.29 3.54
N PRO A 258 23.42 36.54 4.85
CA PRO A 258 22.90 35.67 5.89
C PRO A 258 21.36 35.74 5.94
N ILE A 259 20.74 34.62 6.34
CA ILE A 259 19.27 34.49 6.37
C ILE A 259 18.65 35.47 7.37
N ASP A 260 19.30 35.72 8.51
CA ASP A 260 18.81 36.68 9.51
C ASP A 260 18.66 38.10 8.92
N ASP A 261 19.58 38.53 8.06
CA ASP A 261 19.49 39.83 7.38
C ASP A 261 18.40 39.84 6.30
N ALA A 262 18.12 38.68 5.69
CA ALA A 262 17.01 38.54 4.76
C ALA A 262 15.66 38.64 5.49
N LEU A 263 15.52 38.02 6.66
CA LEU A 263 14.31 38.11 7.49
C LEU A 263 14.08 39.54 8.02
N ARG A 264 15.15 40.26 8.37
CA ARG A 264 15.07 41.69 8.72
C ARG A 264 14.66 42.55 7.52
N TYR A 265 15.21 42.26 6.34
CA TYR A 265 14.80 42.95 5.12
C TYR A 265 13.33 42.70 4.79
N GLU A 266 12.87 41.45 4.90
CA GLU A 266 11.47 41.07 4.70
C GLU A 266 10.54 41.84 5.63
N SER A 267 10.86 41.92 6.93
CA SER A 267 10.01 42.64 7.89
C SER A 267 9.91 44.14 7.60
N VAL A 268 11.04 44.78 7.25
CA VAL A 268 11.07 46.20 6.86
C VAL A 268 10.30 46.43 5.55
N PHE A 269 10.46 45.55 4.56
CA PHE A 269 9.73 45.64 3.29
C PHE A 269 8.22 45.51 3.52
N LEU A 270 7.77 44.51 4.28
CA LEU A 270 6.35 44.28 4.54
C LEU A 270 5.72 45.44 5.32
N GLN A 271 6.43 46.01 6.31
CA GLN A 271 5.96 47.18 7.05
C GLN A 271 5.85 48.43 6.17
N LYS A 272 6.75 48.61 5.20
CA LYS A 272 6.75 49.76 4.30
C LYS A 272 5.70 49.64 3.19
N THR A 273 5.62 48.49 2.54
CA THR A 273 4.80 48.26 1.34
C THR A 273 3.37 47.81 1.69
N TYR A 274 3.22 46.99 2.73
CA TYR A 274 1.95 46.37 3.11
C TYR A 274 1.63 46.52 4.61
N PRO A 275 1.61 47.76 5.17
CA PRO A 275 1.56 48.00 6.62
C PRO A 275 0.36 47.36 7.32
N SER A 276 -0.82 47.36 6.69
CA SER A 276 -2.06 46.83 7.29
C SER A 276 -2.08 45.30 7.43
N ILE A 277 -1.30 44.60 6.61
CA ILE A 277 -1.24 43.12 6.58
C ILE A 277 0.15 42.57 6.95
N ALA A 278 1.12 43.42 7.28
CA ALA A 278 2.49 43.02 7.60
C ALA A 278 2.57 41.95 8.70
N ASN A 279 1.71 42.05 9.73
CA ASN A 279 1.66 41.10 10.85
C ASN A 279 1.11 39.71 10.47
N ARG A 280 0.47 39.58 9.30
CA ARG A 280 -0.08 38.32 8.76
C ARG A 280 0.75 37.77 7.60
N ASN A 281 1.92 38.35 7.35
CA ASN A 281 2.81 37.98 6.27
C ASN A 281 4.24 37.79 6.79
N GLY A 282 5.10 37.24 5.95
CA GLY A 282 6.50 36.98 6.23
C GLY A 282 6.77 35.55 6.70
N THR A 283 8.04 35.15 6.59
CA THR A 283 8.53 33.80 6.86
C THR A 283 8.25 33.37 8.31
N SER A 284 8.44 34.27 9.27
CA SER A 284 8.20 33.95 10.69
C SER A 284 6.71 33.64 10.95
N PHE A 285 5.80 34.38 10.33
CA PHE A 285 4.37 34.12 10.42
C PHE A 285 3.98 32.83 9.69
N LEU A 286 4.57 32.57 8.53
CA LEU A 286 4.39 31.33 7.78
C LEU A 286 4.79 30.10 8.61
N ALA A 287 5.99 30.08 9.18
CA ALA A 287 6.49 28.95 9.97
C ALA A 287 5.59 28.64 11.18
N LYS A 288 5.16 29.67 11.91
CA LYS A 288 4.22 29.52 13.04
C LYS A 288 2.85 29.03 12.57
N THR A 289 2.36 29.54 11.44
CA THR A 289 1.06 29.14 10.89
C THR A 289 1.09 27.69 10.41
N LEU A 290 2.14 27.27 9.71
CA LEU A 290 2.33 25.88 9.26
C LEU A 290 2.39 24.91 10.44
N ASN A 291 3.15 25.23 11.49
CA ASN A 291 3.19 24.40 12.70
C ASN A 291 1.81 24.29 13.34
N ARG A 292 1.10 25.42 13.50
CA ARG A 292 -0.26 25.43 14.05
C ARG A 292 -1.23 24.60 13.22
N LEU A 293 -1.21 24.77 11.90
CA LEU A 293 -2.05 24.02 10.97
C LEU A 293 -1.75 22.53 11.02
N LEU A 294 -0.46 22.15 11.01
CA LEU A 294 -0.06 20.75 11.12
C LEU A 294 -0.52 20.14 12.44
N MET A 295 -0.38 20.85 13.57
CA MET A 295 -0.84 20.36 14.87
C MET A 295 -2.36 20.15 14.93
N TYR A 296 -3.15 21.10 14.42
CA TYR A 296 -4.62 20.95 14.35
C TYR A 296 -4.99 19.78 13.45
N HIS A 297 -4.37 19.69 12.28
CA HIS A 297 -4.64 18.64 11.31
C HIS A 297 -4.26 17.25 11.85
N ILE A 298 -3.11 17.11 12.51
CA ILE A 298 -2.74 15.87 13.21
C ILE A 298 -3.81 15.51 14.24
N ARG A 299 -4.23 16.47 15.08
CA ARG A 299 -5.23 16.23 16.12
C ARG A 299 -6.55 15.72 15.54
N ASP A 300 -7.00 16.28 14.42
CA ASP A 300 -8.28 15.94 13.79
C ASP A 300 -8.19 14.59 13.03
N CYS A 301 -7.04 14.27 12.45
CA CYS A 301 -6.81 12.99 11.75
C CYS A 301 -6.50 11.82 12.70
N LEU A 302 -6.01 12.06 13.92
CA LEU A 302 -5.59 10.97 14.84
C LEU A 302 -6.70 9.98 15.23
N PRO A 303 -7.95 10.42 15.54
CA PRO A 303 -9.03 9.49 15.84
C PRO A 303 -9.36 8.54 14.69
N SER A 304 -9.45 9.05 13.46
CA SER A 304 -9.73 8.22 12.28
C SER A 304 -8.56 7.28 11.98
N LEU A 305 -7.33 7.76 12.11
CA LEU A 305 -6.11 6.94 11.98
C LEU A 305 -6.11 5.77 12.98
N LYS A 306 -6.44 6.04 14.24
CA LYS A 306 -6.53 4.99 15.29
C LYS A 306 -7.56 3.93 14.94
N THR A 307 -8.75 4.35 14.51
CA THR A 307 -9.81 3.41 14.09
C THR A 307 -9.35 2.54 12.93
N ARG A 308 -8.70 3.13 11.92
CA ARG A 308 -8.17 2.42 10.76
C ARG A 308 -7.07 1.42 11.14
N ILE A 309 -6.15 1.81 12.02
CA ILE A 309 -5.11 0.91 12.54
C ILE A 309 -5.74 -0.27 13.28
N ASN A 310 -6.74 -0.02 14.14
CA ASN A 310 -7.43 -1.09 14.87
C ASN A 310 -8.15 -2.07 13.92
N GLN A 311 -8.75 -1.56 12.83
CA GLN A 311 -9.34 -2.40 11.79
C GLN A 311 -8.29 -3.27 11.10
N MET A 312 -7.13 -2.70 10.75
CA MET A 312 -6.01 -3.46 10.16
C MET A 312 -5.47 -4.51 11.13
N VAL A 313 -5.30 -4.18 12.41
CA VAL A 313 -4.89 -5.14 13.45
C VAL A 313 -5.90 -6.28 13.54
N SER A 314 -7.20 -5.98 13.58
CA SER A 314 -8.24 -7.02 13.61
C SER A 314 -8.18 -7.91 12.36
N HIS A 315 -8.02 -7.32 11.17
CA HIS A 315 -7.94 -8.07 9.92
C HIS A 315 -6.71 -8.99 9.89
N PHE A 316 -5.54 -8.47 10.25
CA PHE A 316 -4.32 -9.28 10.31
C PHE A 316 -4.37 -10.32 11.43
N GLN A 317 -5.05 -10.04 12.55
CA GLN A 317 -5.27 -11.05 13.58
C GLN A 317 -6.14 -12.19 13.06
N THR A 318 -7.20 -11.90 12.29
CA THR A 318 -8.00 -12.94 11.63
C THR A 318 -7.17 -13.75 10.64
N LEU A 319 -6.30 -13.09 9.86
CA LEU A 319 -5.39 -13.75 8.94
C LEU A 319 -4.38 -14.66 9.67
N ILE A 320 -3.76 -14.17 10.75
CA ILE A 320 -2.85 -14.94 11.60
C ILE A 320 -3.58 -16.15 12.18
N ASN A 321 -4.79 -15.96 12.71
CA ASN A 321 -5.61 -17.05 13.24
C ASN A 321 -5.97 -18.09 12.14
N SER A 322 -6.08 -17.66 10.87
CA SER A 322 -6.32 -18.57 9.74
C SER A 322 -5.10 -19.42 9.39
N PHE A 323 -3.88 -18.91 9.61
CA PHE A 323 -2.65 -19.70 9.46
C PHE A 323 -2.45 -20.68 10.62
N GLY A 324 -3.11 -20.45 11.75
CA GLY A 324 -3.08 -21.32 12.93
C GLY A 324 -1.92 -20.99 13.88
N GLU A 325 -1.61 -21.95 14.74
CA GLU A 325 -0.54 -21.81 15.73
C GLU A 325 0.83 -22.19 15.14
N PRO A 326 1.92 -21.57 15.61
CA PRO A 326 3.26 -21.98 15.22
C PRO A 326 3.50 -23.45 15.59
N ILE A 327 4.19 -24.18 14.70
CA ILE A 327 4.42 -25.61 14.85
C ILE A 327 5.52 -25.84 15.90
N GLU A 328 5.13 -26.12 17.14
CA GLU A 328 6.05 -26.49 18.21
C GLU A 328 6.39 -27.99 18.20
N ASP A 329 5.37 -28.84 18.04
CA ASP A 329 5.50 -30.29 18.01
C ASP A 329 4.98 -30.87 16.69
N LYS A 330 5.92 -31.30 15.85
CA LYS A 330 5.64 -31.92 14.55
C LYS A 330 4.91 -33.26 14.69
N GLY A 331 5.18 -34.02 15.75
CA GLY A 331 4.57 -35.32 15.99
C GLY A 331 3.08 -35.19 16.32
N ARG A 332 2.74 -34.29 17.24
CA ARG A 332 1.35 -33.95 17.57
C ARG A 332 0.59 -33.41 16.36
N LEU A 333 1.20 -32.53 15.57
CA LEU A 333 0.57 -31.97 14.37
C LEU A 333 0.24 -33.07 13.35
N LEU A 334 1.18 -33.98 13.08
CA LEU A 334 0.95 -35.08 12.15
C LEU A 334 -0.22 -35.97 12.60
N LEU A 335 -0.28 -36.29 13.89
CA LEU A 335 -1.39 -37.05 14.46
C LEU A 335 -2.73 -36.31 14.32
N GLN A 336 -2.75 -34.99 14.54
CA GLN A 336 -3.95 -34.18 14.35
C GLN A 336 -4.41 -34.16 12.89
N ILE A 337 -3.50 -33.99 11.93
CA ILE A 337 -3.81 -34.00 10.50
C ILE A 337 -4.39 -35.36 10.09
N ILE A 338 -3.72 -36.46 10.46
CA ILE A 338 -4.18 -37.83 10.14
C ILE A 338 -5.53 -38.11 10.78
N THR A 339 -5.71 -37.74 12.05
CA THR A 339 -6.98 -37.98 12.79
C THR A 339 -8.12 -37.17 12.17
N LYS A 340 -7.86 -35.91 11.78
CA LYS A 340 -8.85 -35.05 11.12
C LYS A 340 -9.22 -35.61 9.74
N PHE A 341 -8.23 -36.04 8.96
CA PHE A 341 -8.48 -36.69 7.66
C PHE A 341 -9.30 -37.97 7.82
N ALA A 342 -8.93 -38.86 8.74
CA ALA A 342 -9.65 -40.11 8.98
C ALA A 342 -11.10 -39.87 9.43
N SER A 343 -11.30 -38.90 10.34
CA SER A 343 -12.64 -38.50 10.80
C SER A 343 -13.49 -37.95 9.66
N ASN A 344 -12.93 -37.06 8.82
CA ASN A 344 -13.62 -36.50 7.66
C ASN A 344 -13.95 -37.57 6.61
N TYR A 345 -13.03 -38.51 6.37
CA TYR A 345 -13.23 -39.61 5.45
C TYR A 345 -14.40 -40.51 5.89
N CYS A 346 -14.41 -40.94 7.16
CA CYS A 346 -15.52 -41.72 7.71
C CYS A 346 -16.83 -40.94 7.68
N ALA A 347 -16.82 -39.66 8.07
CA ALA A 347 -18.02 -38.81 8.04
C ALA A 347 -18.59 -38.62 6.63
N THR A 348 -17.75 -38.61 5.59
CA THR A 348 -18.19 -38.51 4.19
C THR A 348 -18.84 -39.82 3.71
N ILE A 349 -18.34 -40.97 4.15
CA ILE A 349 -18.96 -42.28 3.90
C ILE A 349 -20.27 -42.42 4.66
N GLU A 350 -20.35 -41.93 5.89
CA GLU A 350 -21.57 -41.97 6.72
C GLU A 350 -22.61 -40.91 6.34
N GLY A 351 -22.23 -39.90 5.53
CA GLY A 351 -23.10 -38.78 5.17
C GLY A 351 -23.30 -37.74 6.29
N THR A 352 -22.40 -37.71 7.27
CA THR A 352 -22.42 -36.78 8.42
C THR A 352 -21.40 -35.63 8.29
N ALA A 353 -20.70 -35.55 7.15
CA ALA A 353 -19.74 -34.49 6.87
C ALA A 353 -20.40 -33.10 6.87
N LYS A 354 -19.67 -32.07 7.34
CA LYS A 354 -20.19 -30.70 7.46
C LYS A 354 -20.23 -29.93 6.13
N ASN A 355 -19.35 -30.29 5.19
CA ASN A 355 -19.18 -29.61 3.91
C ASN A 355 -19.65 -30.54 2.79
N ILE A 356 -20.96 -30.69 2.62
CA ILE A 356 -21.54 -31.53 1.57
C ILE A 356 -21.71 -30.66 0.31
N GLU A 357 -21.09 -31.07 -0.79
CA GLU A 357 -21.35 -30.46 -2.10
C GLU A 357 -22.79 -30.76 -2.54
N VAL A 358 -23.52 -29.72 -2.96
CA VAL A 358 -24.94 -29.82 -3.34
C VAL A 358 -25.11 -30.24 -4.81
N SER A 359 -24.03 -30.20 -5.61
CA SER A 359 -24.09 -30.36 -7.07
C SER A 359 -24.11 -31.81 -7.55
N GLU A 360 -23.42 -32.73 -6.87
CA GLU A 360 -23.30 -34.13 -7.28
C GLU A 360 -23.47 -35.06 -6.08
N LEU A 361 -24.06 -36.23 -6.32
CA LEU A 361 -24.17 -37.28 -5.32
C LEU A 361 -22.78 -37.87 -5.07
N CYS A 362 -22.24 -37.70 -3.86
CA CYS A 362 -20.92 -38.20 -3.48
C CYS A 362 -20.97 -39.02 -2.17
N GLY A 363 -19.89 -39.74 -1.89
CA GLY A 363 -19.69 -40.42 -0.61
C GLY A 363 -20.69 -41.56 -0.37
N GLY A 364 -21.22 -41.64 0.85
CA GLY A 364 -22.14 -42.71 1.25
C GLY A 364 -23.40 -42.82 0.38
N ALA A 365 -23.99 -41.68 0.02
CA ALA A 365 -25.19 -41.65 -0.80
C ALA A 365 -24.93 -42.18 -2.21
N ARG A 366 -23.75 -41.90 -2.77
CA ARG A 366 -23.34 -42.42 -4.08
C ARG A 366 -23.10 -43.91 -4.07
N ILE A 367 -22.48 -44.44 -3.01
CA ILE A 367 -22.33 -45.88 -2.80
C ILE A 367 -23.71 -46.55 -2.71
N CYS A 368 -24.65 -45.94 -1.98
CA CYS A 368 -26.02 -46.45 -1.89
C CYS A 368 -26.72 -46.49 -3.26
N TYR A 369 -26.55 -45.46 -4.08
CA TYR A 369 -27.04 -45.40 -5.46
C TYR A 369 -26.41 -46.49 -6.35
N ILE A 370 -25.10 -46.73 -6.22
CA ILE A 370 -24.42 -47.81 -6.97
C ILE A 370 -25.05 -49.17 -6.64
N PHE A 371 -25.33 -49.46 -5.37
CA PHE A 371 -25.91 -50.74 -4.98
C PHE A 371 -27.37 -50.90 -5.40
N HIS A 372 -28.20 -49.88 -5.24
CA HIS A 372 -29.66 -50.02 -5.40
C HIS A 372 -30.18 -49.62 -6.76
N GLU A 373 -29.53 -48.70 -7.46
CA GLU A 373 -29.96 -48.24 -8.77
C GLU A 373 -29.12 -48.92 -9.85
N THR A 374 -27.80 -48.73 -9.82
CA THR A 374 -26.91 -49.23 -10.88
C THR A 374 -26.81 -50.77 -10.89
N PHE A 375 -26.50 -51.37 -9.75
CA PHE A 375 -26.28 -52.81 -9.65
C PHE A 375 -27.60 -53.60 -9.74
N ALA A 376 -28.67 -53.14 -9.09
CA ALA A 376 -29.98 -53.76 -9.22
C ALA A 376 -30.48 -53.74 -10.67
N HIS A 377 -30.39 -52.59 -11.35
CA HIS A 377 -30.77 -52.49 -12.75
C HIS A 377 -29.91 -53.38 -13.66
N ALA A 378 -28.60 -53.48 -13.38
CA ALA A 378 -27.71 -54.38 -14.11
C ALA A 378 -28.13 -55.85 -13.95
N LEU A 379 -28.51 -56.28 -12.74
CA LEU A 379 -29.02 -57.63 -12.50
C LEU A 379 -30.39 -57.87 -13.17
N ASP A 380 -31.32 -56.93 -13.06
CA ASP A 380 -32.66 -57.04 -13.64
C ASP A 380 -32.63 -57.07 -15.18
N SER A 381 -31.62 -56.43 -15.79
CA SER A 381 -31.40 -56.49 -17.24
C SER A 381 -30.94 -57.85 -17.76
N ILE A 382 -30.44 -58.73 -16.88
CA ILE A 382 -30.00 -60.08 -17.27
C ILE A 382 -31.23 -60.98 -17.31
N HIS A 383 -31.76 -61.20 -18.51
CA HIS A 383 -32.91 -62.07 -18.67
C HIS A 383 -32.54 -63.53 -18.31
N PRO A 384 -33.34 -64.22 -17.47
CA PRO A 384 -33.01 -65.53 -16.91
C PRO A 384 -32.95 -66.64 -17.96
N LEU A 385 -33.57 -66.43 -19.13
CA LEU A 385 -33.60 -67.39 -20.24
C LEU A 385 -32.74 -66.96 -21.44
N ASP A 386 -31.99 -65.87 -21.32
CA ASP A 386 -31.08 -65.47 -22.39
C ASP A 386 -30.01 -66.52 -22.62
N ASN A 387 -29.67 -66.74 -23.90
CA ASN A 387 -28.74 -67.78 -24.35
C ASN A 387 -29.15 -69.21 -23.95
N LEU A 388 -30.46 -69.45 -23.73
CA LEU A 388 -31.06 -70.78 -23.57
C LEU A 388 -32.07 -71.03 -24.70
N SER A 389 -31.59 -71.46 -25.86
CA SER A 389 -32.49 -71.91 -26.91
C SER A 389 -33.08 -73.28 -26.57
N THR A 390 -34.27 -73.60 -27.09
CA THR A 390 -34.85 -74.94 -26.97
C THR A 390 -33.91 -76.01 -27.51
N PHE A 391 -33.11 -75.68 -28.52
CA PHE A 391 -32.09 -76.57 -29.07
C PHE A 391 -30.96 -76.85 -28.06
N ASP A 392 -30.48 -75.83 -27.34
CA ASP A 392 -29.45 -75.99 -26.30
C ASP A 392 -29.95 -76.83 -25.13
N ILE A 393 -31.21 -76.63 -24.73
CA ILE A 393 -31.85 -77.40 -23.65
C ILE A 393 -31.97 -78.87 -24.05
N LEU A 394 -32.48 -79.16 -25.26
CA LEU A 394 -32.60 -80.53 -25.76
C LEU A 394 -31.23 -81.20 -25.94
N THR A 395 -30.23 -80.43 -26.35
CA THR A 395 -28.84 -80.90 -26.47
C THR A 395 -28.26 -81.25 -25.10
N ALA A 396 -28.48 -80.41 -24.08
CA ALA A 396 -28.07 -80.68 -22.70
C ALA A 396 -28.75 -81.93 -22.12
N ILE A 397 -30.05 -82.12 -22.38
CA ILE A 397 -30.80 -83.32 -21.95
C ILE A 397 -30.22 -84.58 -22.62
N ARG A 398 -29.98 -84.54 -23.94
CA ARG A 398 -29.40 -85.67 -24.67
C ARG A 398 -27.99 -86.01 -24.19
N ASN A 399 -27.14 -85.00 -23.98
CA ASN A 399 -25.79 -85.19 -23.47
C ASN A 399 -25.79 -85.73 -22.04
N ALA A 400 -26.69 -85.26 -21.18
CA ALA A 400 -26.84 -85.78 -19.81
C ALA A 400 -27.38 -87.22 -19.76
N THR A 401 -28.17 -87.62 -20.76
CA THR A 401 -28.67 -88.99 -20.92
C THR A 401 -27.55 -89.97 -21.32
N GLY A 402 -26.58 -89.50 -22.11
CA GLY A 402 -25.40 -90.27 -22.49
C GLY A 402 -25.71 -91.40 -23.47
N SER A 403 -25.03 -92.54 -23.32
CA SER A 403 -25.12 -93.68 -24.26
C SER A 403 -26.31 -94.62 -24.01
N LYS A 404 -27.09 -94.41 -22.94
CA LYS A 404 -28.20 -95.27 -22.55
C LYS A 404 -29.55 -94.61 -22.84
N PRO A 405 -30.59 -95.36 -23.23
CA PRO A 405 -31.94 -94.82 -23.33
C PRO A 405 -32.46 -94.44 -21.94
N ALA A 406 -32.98 -93.22 -21.77
CA ALA A 406 -33.60 -92.76 -20.54
C ALA A 406 -35.13 -92.69 -20.68
N LEU A 407 -35.82 -93.10 -19.62
CA LEU A 407 -37.29 -92.97 -19.48
C LEU A 407 -37.72 -91.60 -18.94
N PHE A 408 -36.82 -90.90 -18.24
CA PHE A 408 -37.04 -89.60 -17.62
C PHE A 408 -35.90 -88.62 -17.95
N VAL A 409 -36.17 -87.32 -17.87
CA VAL A 409 -35.17 -86.26 -18.10
C VAL A 409 -34.20 -86.18 -16.91
N PRO A 410 -32.87 -86.23 -17.11
CA PRO A 410 -31.90 -86.15 -16.01
C PRO A 410 -31.85 -84.76 -15.35
N GLU A 411 -31.85 -84.70 -14.01
CA GLU A 411 -31.74 -83.45 -13.22
C GLU A 411 -30.43 -82.67 -13.48
N ILE A 412 -29.35 -83.39 -13.79
CA ILE A 412 -28.03 -82.81 -14.10
C ILE A 412 -28.11 -81.82 -15.27
N SER A 413 -29.02 -82.04 -16.22
CA SER A 413 -29.22 -81.12 -17.34
C SER A 413 -29.75 -79.76 -16.88
N PHE A 414 -30.65 -79.74 -15.89
CA PHE A 414 -31.13 -78.51 -15.27
C PHE A 414 -30.03 -77.81 -14.47
N GLU A 415 -29.29 -78.54 -13.63
CA GLU A 415 -28.19 -77.96 -12.86
C GLU A 415 -27.13 -77.30 -13.74
N LEU A 416 -26.77 -77.92 -14.86
CA LEU A 416 -25.76 -77.40 -15.77
C LEU A 416 -26.22 -76.10 -16.44
N LEU A 417 -27.48 -76.03 -16.87
CA LEU A 417 -28.05 -74.83 -17.49
C LEU A 417 -28.20 -73.70 -16.46
N VAL A 418 -28.64 -73.99 -15.24
CA VAL A 418 -28.76 -73.00 -14.16
C VAL A 418 -27.39 -72.48 -13.74
N LYS A 419 -26.37 -73.34 -13.56
CA LYS A 419 -25.00 -72.91 -13.25
C LYS A 419 -24.44 -71.96 -14.31
N ARG A 420 -24.77 -72.20 -15.59
CA ARG A 420 -24.37 -71.29 -16.69
C ARG A 420 -25.03 -69.92 -16.58
N GLN A 421 -26.30 -69.86 -16.15
CA GLN A 421 -26.99 -68.58 -15.91
C GLN A 421 -26.46 -67.86 -14.68
N ILE A 422 -26.23 -68.57 -13.56
CA ILE A 422 -25.65 -68.00 -12.34
C ILE A 422 -24.27 -67.38 -12.62
N LYS A 423 -23.45 -68.04 -13.46
CA LYS A 423 -22.12 -67.52 -13.82
C LYS A 423 -22.17 -66.14 -14.49
N ARG A 424 -23.26 -65.78 -15.18
CA ARG A 424 -23.43 -64.46 -15.80
C ARG A 424 -23.59 -63.33 -14.79
N LEU A 425 -23.89 -63.65 -13.52
CA LEU A 425 -24.01 -62.67 -12.44
C LEU A 425 -22.65 -62.25 -11.87
N GLU A 426 -21.56 -62.95 -12.24
CA GLU A 426 -20.20 -62.64 -11.77
C GLU A 426 -19.71 -61.29 -12.31
N ASP A 427 -19.79 -61.07 -13.62
CA ASP A 427 -19.34 -59.83 -14.28
C ASP A 427 -19.99 -58.55 -13.73
N PRO A 428 -21.35 -58.42 -13.61
CA PRO A 428 -21.96 -57.23 -13.03
C PRO A 428 -21.61 -57.06 -11.54
N SER A 429 -21.39 -58.16 -10.81
CA SER A 429 -20.97 -58.11 -9.40
C SER A 429 -19.55 -57.56 -9.26
N LEU A 430 -18.62 -58.01 -10.10
CA LEU A 430 -17.25 -57.46 -10.14
C LEU A 430 -17.26 -55.99 -10.57
N ARG A 431 -18.08 -55.64 -11.55
CA ARG A 431 -18.23 -54.24 -11.97
C ARG A 431 -18.77 -53.33 -10.87
N CYS A 432 -19.70 -53.83 -10.04
CA CYS A 432 -20.18 -53.09 -8.87
C CYS A 432 -19.03 -52.80 -7.89
N VAL A 433 -18.15 -53.76 -7.63
CA VAL A 433 -16.97 -53.57 -6.76
C VAL A 433 -16.05 -52.49 -7.32
N GLU A 434 -15.79 -52.50 -8.64
CA GLU A 434 -14.98 -51.47 -9.29
C GLU A 434 -15.58 -50.07 -9.15
N LEU A 435 -16.89 -49.94 -9.34
CA LEU A 435 -17.59 -48.65 -9.21
C LEU A 435 -17.53 -48.11 -7.77
N VAL A 436 -17.68 -48.99 -6.77
CA VAL A 436 -17.53 -48.59 -5.35
C VAL A 436 -16.08 -48.21 -5.07
N HIS A 437 -15.09 -48.92 -5.63
CA HIS A 437 -13.69 -48.57 -5.46
C HIS A 437 -13.37 -47.19 -6.07
N GLU A 438 -13.89 -46.89 -7.25
CA GLU A 438 -13.76 -45.57 -7.88
C GLU A 438 -14.35 -44.47 -6.98
N GLU A 439 -15.53 -44.71 -6.40
CA GLU A 439 -16.15 -43.75 -5.48
C GLU A 439 -15.32 -43.54 -4.21
N LEU A 440 -14.79 -44.62 -3.61
CA LEU A 440 -13.91 -44.51 -2.45
C LEU A 440 -12.63 -43.70 -2.77
N GLN A 441 -12.08 -43.83 -3.98
CA GLN A 441 -10.95 -42.99 -4.42
C GLN A 441 -11.36 -41.52 -4.59
N ARG A 442 -12.56 -41.24 -5.10
CA ARG A 442 -13.10 -39.88 -5.21
C ARG A 442 -13.26 -39.22 -3.85
N ILE A 443 -13.71 -39.97 -2.82
CA ILE A 443 -13.83 -39.45 -1.44
C ILE A 443 -12.47 -38.95 -0.92
N ILE A 444 -11.37 -39.67 -1.21
CA ILE A 444 -10.02 -39.24 -0.81
C ILE A 444 -9.68 -37.88 -1.42
N GLN A 445 -9.99 -37.67 -2.70
CA GLN A 445 -9.75 -36.40 -3.39
C GLN A 445 -10.60 -35.27 -2.80
N HIS A 446 -11.86 -35.54 -2.48
CA HIS A 446 -12.76 -34.59 -1.85
C HIS A 446 -12.28 -34.17 -0.44
N CYS A 447 -11.80 -35.13 0.36
CA CYS A 447 -11.24 -34.84 1.69
C CYS A 447 -9.86 -34.17 1.65
N GLY A 448 -9.09 -34.32 0.56
CA GLY A 448 -7.75 -33.75 0.42
C GLY A 448 -7.71 -32.31 -0.13
N ALA A 449 -8.81 -31.84 -0.72
CA ALA A 449 -8.94 -30.48 -1.25
C ALA A 449 -9.47 -29.45 -0.22
N GLN A 450 -9.89 -29.91 0.97
CA GLN A 450 -10.34 -29.10 2.11
C GLN A 450 -9.25 -29.00 3.18
#